data_AF-A0A523BVH4-F1
#
_entry.id   AF-A0A523BVH4-F1
#
_cell.length_a   1.000
_cell.length_b   1.000
_cell.length_c   1.000
_cell.angle_alpha   90.00
_cell.angle_beta   90.00
_cell.angle_gamma   90.00
#
_symmetry.space_group_name_H-M   'P 1'
#
loop_
_entity.id
_entity.type
_entity.pdbx_description
1 polymer ?
#
loop_
_entity_poly.entity_id
_entity_poly.type
_entity_poly.pdbx_seq_one_letter_code
_entity_poly.pdbx_strand_id
1 'polypeptide(L)'
;MQIRKWMGLKAWVSMITGLGFLLVPVSALVILGTETDTVGLALARFFGATMFLIGLVLWMTRTVHDAHFLRTLASAVFVGDAVATIVAVRETLSGTINAVGWAVAALYLAFCLAFGYSLLRISEPVTTP
;
A
#
# COMPACT_ATOMS: atom_id res chain seq x y z
N MET A 1 18.38 -7.42 4.13
CA MET A 1 18.53 -6.05 4.70
C MET A 1 17.71 -4.97 3.99
N GLN A 2 17.52 -5.00 2.65
CA GLN A 2 16.76 -3.97 1.93
C GLN A 2 15.23 -4.05 2.12
N ILE A 3 14.65 -5.26 2.10
CA ILE A 3 13.19 -5.46 2.25
C ILE A 3 12.63 -4.83 3.53
N ARG A 4 13.37 -4.89 4.64
CA ARG A 4 12.96 -4.30 5.93
C ARG A 4 12.81 -2.78 5.87
N LYS A 5 13.67 -2.11 5.09
CA LYS A 5 13.59 -0.66 4.87
C LYS A 5 12.30 -0.33 4.12
N TRP A 6 11.99 -1.09 3.07
CA TRP A 6 10.76 -0.94 2.29
C TRP A 6 9.51 -1.23 3.11
N MET A 7 9.51 -2.29 3.93
CA MET A 7 8.43 -2.59 4.87
C MET A 7 8.20 -1.45 5.86
N GLY A 8 9.27 -0.92 6.46
CA GLY A 8 9.16 0.21 7.39
C GLY A 8 8.64 1.49 6.72
N LEU A 9 9.14 1.82 5.53
CA LEU A 9 8.68 3.00 4.78
C LEU A 9 7.21 2.87 4.38
N LYS A 10 6.83 1.73 3.78
CA LYS A 10 5.45 1.47 3.39
C LYS A 10 4.52 1.47 4.61
N ALA A 11 4.96 0.89 5.72
CA ALA A 11 4.19 0.89 6.96
C ALA A 11 3.81 2.31 7.38
N TRP A 12 4.78 3.24 7.43
CA TRP A 12 4.52 4.63 7.77
C TRP A 12 3.55 5.30 6.81
N VAL A 13 3.77 5.14 5.50
CA VAL A 13 2.88 5.70 4.48
C VAL A 13 1.45 5.17 4.65
N SER A 14 1.29 3.85 4.74
CA SER A 14 -0.03 3.21 4.91
C SER A 14 -0.72 3.60 6.21
N MET A 15 0.01 3.75 7.32
CA MET A 15 -0.56 4.18 8.59
C MET A 15 -1.02 5.65 8.54
N ILE A 16 -0.20 6.56 7.99
CA ILE A 16 -0.55 7.98 7.89
C ILE A 16 -1.74 8.18 6.95
N THR A 17 -1.69 7.57 5.76
CA THR A 17 -2.81 7.60 4.80
C THR A 17 -4.06 6.97 5.42
N GLY A 18 -3.90 5.83 6.09
CA GLY A 18 -5.00 5.14 6.77
C GLY A 18 -5.67 6.00 7.84
N LEU A 19 -4.89 6.67 8.69
CA LEU A 19 -5.40 7.60 9.70
C LEU A 19 -6.10 8.81 9.08
N GLY A 20 -5.57 9.36 7.97
CA GLY A 20 -6.20 10.47 7.25
C GLY A 20 -7.61 10.10 6.76
N PHE A 21 -7.74 8.97 6.07
CA PHE A 21 -9.03 8.48 5.59
C PHE A 21 -9.98 8.03 6.72
N LEU A 22 -9.44 7.53 7.84
CA LEU A 22 -10.24 7.08 8.97
C LEU A 22 -10.80 8.25 9.79
N LEU A 23 -9.98 9.25 10.10
CA LEU A 23 -10.33 10.34 11.03
C LEU A 23 -10.93 11.55 10.30
N VAL A 24 -10.41 11.88 9.12
CA VAL A 24 -10.77 13.09 8.36
C VAL A 24 -11.07 12.77 6.88
N PRO A 25 -12.02 11.86 6.58
CA PRO A 25 -12.29 11.39 5.21
C PRO A 25 -12.70 12.52 4.26
N VAL A 26 -13.45 13.52 4.73
CA VAL A 26 -13.88 14.65 3.89
C VAL A 26 -12.65 15.41 3.37
N SER A 27 -11.72 15.77 4.25
CA SER A 27 -10.49 16.47 3.87
C SER A 27 -9.61 15.62 2.95
N ALA A 28 -9.54 14.30 3.19
CA ALA A 28 -8.79 13.38 2.35
C ALA A 28 -9.36 13.31 0.92
N LEU A 29 -10.69 13.28 0.77
CA LEU A 29 -11.36 13.25 -0.53
C LEU A 29 -11.26 14.60 -1.27
N VAL A 30 -11.34 15.72 -0.55
CA VAL A 30 -11.12 17.06 -1.14
C VAL A 30 -9.74 17.20 -1.78
N ILE A 31 -8.69 16.61 -1.18
CA ILE A 31 -7.34 16.57 -1.78
C ILE A 31 -7.36 15.84 -3.13
N LEU A 32 -8.14 14.76 -3.24
CA LEU A 32 -8.36 14.03 -4.49
C LEU A 32 -9.31 14.75 -5.45
N GLY A 33 -9.85 15.91 -5.07
CA GLY A 33 -10.77 16.71 -5.89
C GLY A 33 -12.14 16.06 -6.02
N THR A 34 -12.54 15.24 -5.06
CA THR A 34 -13.80 14.50 -5.09
C THR A 34 -14.62 14.75 -3.83
N GLU A 35 -15.93 14.62 -3.98
CA GLU A 35 -16.91 14.63 -2.90
C GLU A 35 -17.73 13.35 -2.97
N THR A 36 -18.34 12.96 -1.85
CA THR A 36 -19.11 11.72 -1.79
C THR A 36 -20.25 11.82 -0.79
N ASP A 37 -21.17 10.88 -0.86
CA ASP A 37 -22.31 10.79 0.04
C ASP A 37 -21.95 10.13 1.38
N THR A 38 -22.94 9.94 2.25
CA THR A 38 -22.71 9.34 3.58
C THR A 38 -22.20 7.89 3.49
N VAL A 39 -22.60 7.15 2.46
CA VAL A 39 -22.13 5.79 2.20
C VAL A 39 -20.66 5.80 1.77
N GLY A 40 -20.30 6.66 0.82
CA GLY A 40 -18.90 6.83 0.39
C GLY A 40 -17.99 7.29 1.52
N LEU A 41 -18.47 8.15 2.43
CA LEU A 41 -17.73 8.53 3.63
C LEU A 41 -17.54 7.37 4.62
N ALA A 42 -18.51 6.45 4.71
CA ALA A 42 -18.33 5.24 5.52
C ALA A 42 -17.29 4.30 4.88
N LEU A 43 -17.36 4.10 3.56
CA LEU A 43 -16.39 3.29 2.81
C LEU A 43 -14.98 3.89 2.86
N ALA A 44 -14.84 5.21 2.81
CA ALA A 44 -13.57 5.91 2.98
C ALA A 44 -12.93 5.61 4.34
N ARG A 45 -13.74 5.55 5.41
CA ARG A 45 -13.24 5.17 6.75
C ARG A 45 -12.83 3.71 6.83
N PHE A 46 -13.59 2.79 6.22
CA PHE A 46 -13.21 1.38 6.14
C PHE A 46 -11.92 1.17 5.34
N PHE A 47 -11.77 1.91 4.24
CA PHE A 47 -10.52 1.96 3.48
C PHE A 47 -9.36 2.45 4.36
N GLY A 48 -9.57 3.54 5.10
CA GLY A 48 -8.60 4.07 6.06
C GLY A 48 -8.18 3.04 7.13
N ALA A 49 -9.16 2.36 7.75
CA ALA A 49 -8.90 1.31 8.72
C ALA A 49 -8.10 0.14 8.13
N THR A 50 -8.40 -0.25 6.89
CA THR A 50 -7.69 -1.34 6.18
C THR A 50 -6.25 -0.93 5.85
N MET A 51 -6.04 0.30 5.40
CA MET A 51 -4.70 0.83 5.16
C MET A 51 -3.87 0.91 6.44
N PHE A 52 -4.49 1.33 7.54
CA PHE A 52 -3.83 1.34 8.84
C PHE A 52 -3.44 -0.08 9.30
N LEU A 53 -4.34 -1.06 9.14
CA LEU A 53 -4.05 -2.46 9.42
C LEU A 53 -2.86 -2.99 8.61
N ILE A 54 -2.83 -2.74 7.29
CA ILE A 54 -1.72 -3.14 6.43
C ILE A 54 -0.40 -2.52 6.92
N GLY A 55 -0.42 -1.24 7.25
CA GLY A 55 0.76 -0.55 7.77
C GLY A 55 1.23 -1.14 9.11
N LEU A 56 0.31 -1.46 10.01
CA LEU A 56 0.61 -2.11 11.28
C LEU A 56 1.22 -3.50 11.09
N VAL A 57 0.65 -4.33 10.21
CA VAL A 57 1.20 -5.66 9.88
C VAL A 57 2.62 -5.53 9.35
N LEU A 58 2.88 -4.63 8.40
CA LEU A 58 4.22 -4.41 7.86
C LEU A 58 5.20 -3.91 8.93
N TRP A 59 4.76 -3.02 9.82
CA TRP A 59 5.59 -2.50 10.90
C TRP A 59 5.98 -3.60 11.90
N MET A 60 5.02 -4.41 12.32
CA MET A 60 5.24 -5.46 13.33
C MET A 60 6.07 -6.61 12.77
N THR A 61 5.89 -6.94 11.50
CA THR A 61 6.56 -8.09 10.87
C THR A 61 7.94 -7.75 10.29
N ARG A 62 8.35 -6.47 10.23
CA ARG A 62 9.65 -6.06 9.65
C ARG A 62 10.87 -6.64 10.36
N THR A 63 10.72 -7.11 11.59
CA THR A 63 11.80 -7.73 12.39
C THR A 63 11.89 -9.24 12.21
N VAL A 64 10.92 -9.88 11.55
CA VAL A 64 10.93 -11.32 11.24
C VAL A 64 12.11 -11.65 10.30
N HIS A 65 12.77 -12.77 10.55
CA HIS A 65 13.94 -13.24 9.78
C HIS A 65 13.62 -14.44 8.88
N ASP A 66 12.45 -15.06 9.02
CA ASP A 66 12.04 -16.21 8.22
C ASP A 66 11.88 -15.83 6.74
N ALA A 67 12.66 -16.47 5.87
CA ALA A 67 12.74 -16.12 4.45
C ALA A 67 11.44 -16.46 3.70
N HIS A 68 10.79 -17.57 4.04
CA HIS A 68 9.54 -18.00 3.42
C HIS A 68 8.40 -17.04 3.76
N PHE A 69 8.27 -16.65 5.03
CA PHE A 69 7.33 -15.65 5.49
C PHE A 69 7.55 -14.31 4.80
N LEU A 70 8.80 -13.83 4.73
CA LEU A 70 9.13 -12.57 4.07
C LEU A 70 8.83 -12.59 2.57
N ARG A 71 9.08 -13.72 1.88
CA ARG A 71 8.68 -13.90 0.47
C ARG A 71 7.16 -13.85 0.33
N THR A 72 6.43 -14.61 1.13
CA THR A 72 4.97 -14.67 1.07
C THR A 72 4.35 -13.29 1.30
N LEU A 73 4.79 -12.58 2.33
CA LEU A 73 4.32 -11.24 2.63
C LEU A 73 4.68 -10.23 1.53
N ALA A 74 5.91 -10.28 1.01
CA ALA A 74 6.33 -9.41 -0.08
C ALA A 74 5.53 -9.67 -1.38
N SER A 75 5.22 -10.93 -1.69
CA SER A 75 4.35 -11.29 -2.82
C SER A 75 2.95 -10.73 -2.66
N ALA A 76 2.36 -10.82 -1.47
CA ALA A 76 1.04 -10.24 -1.21
C ALA A 76 1.04 -8.72 -1.39
N VAL A 77 2.06 -8.03 -0.87
CA VAL A 77 2.23 -6.57 -1.01
C VAL A 77 2.45 -6.19 -2.47
N PHE A 78 3.30 -6.92 -3.19
CA PHE A 78 3.58 -6.70 -4.61
C PHE A 78 2.30 -6.75 -5.45
N VAL A 79 1.50 -7.81 -5.29
CA VAL A 79 0.24 -7.97 -6.02
C VAL A 79 -0.76 -6.89 -5.62
N GLY A 80 -0.90 -6.61 -4.31
CA GLY A 80 -1.79 -5.56 -3.82
C GLY A 80 -1.45 -4.18 -4.39
N ASP A 81 -0.17 -3.82 -4.44
CA ASP A 81 0.28 -2.55 -4.99
C ASP A 81 0.15 -2.47 -6.51
N ALA A 82 0.34 -3.58 -7.22
CA ALA A 82 0.06 -3.65 -8.65
C ALA A 82 -1.43 -3.36 -8.94
N VAL A 83 -2.34 -4.00 -8.18
CA VAL A 83 -3.79 -3.75 -8.29
C VAL A 83 -4.13 -2.30 -7.94
N ALA A 84 -3.59 -1.77 -6.84
CA ALA A 84 -3.82 -0.38 -6.41
C ALA A 84 -3.31 0.63 -7.45
N THR A 85 -2.18 0.35 -8.12
CA THR A 85 -1.66 1.16 -9.22
C THR A 85 -2.66 1.20 -10.38
N ILE A 86 -3.19 0.05 -10.80
CA ILE A 86 -4.17 -0.04 -11.89
C ILE A 86 -5.43 0.77 -11.55
N VAL A 87 -5.94 0.64 -10.32
CA VAL A 87 -7.10 1.41 -9.85
C VAL A 87 -6.79 2.90 -9.86
N ALA A 88 -5.67 3.34 -9.29
CA ALA A 88 -5.31 4.76 -9.28
C ALA A 88 -5.20 5.35 -10.69
N VAL A 89 -4.60 4.62 -11.64
CA VAL A 89 -4.51 5.06 -13.05
C VAL A 89 -5.91 5.15 -13.67
N ARG A 90 -6.75 4.11 -13.49
CA ARG A 90 -8.12 4.09 -14.02
C ARG A 90 -8.95 5.27 -13.50
N GLU A 91 -8.96 5.48 -12.18
CA GLU A 91 -9.75 6.56 -11.58
C GLU A 91 -9.25 7.94 -12.04
N THR A 92 -7.92 8.12 -12.17
CA THR A 92 -7.34 9.37 -12.70
C THR A 92 -7.72 9.60 -14.17
N LEU A 93 -7.65 8.56 -15.01
CA LEU A 93 -8.01 8.65 -16.43
C LEU A 93 -9.51 8.90 -16.64
N SER A 94 -10.36 8.36 -15.77
CA SER A 94 -11.81 8.59 -15.80
C SER A 94 -12.23 9.98 -15.34
N GLY A 95 -11.33 10.75 -14.71
CA GLY A 95 -11.64 12.03 -14.10
C GLY A 95 -12.34 11.94 -12.73
N THR A 96 -12.50 10.73 -12.18
CA THR A 96 -13.11 10.51 -10.86
C THR A 96 -12.27 11.11 -9.73
N ILE A 97 -10.94 11.08 -9.89
CA ILE A 97 -10.00 11.82 -9.03
C ILE A 97 -9.15 12.75 -9.89
N ASN A 98 -8.70 13.85 -9.29
CA ASN A 98 -7.89 14.87 -9.95
C ASN A 98 -6.45 14.39 -10.24
N ALA A 99 -5.59 15.30 -10.71
CA ALA A 99 -4.20 15.01 -11.06
C ALA A 99 -3.34 14.43 -9.91
N VAL A 100 -3.76 14.57 -8.64
CA VAL A 100 -3.10 13.91 -7.49
C VAL A 100 -3.13 12.40 -7.64
N GLY A 101 -4.10 11.84 -8.35
CA GLY A 101 -4.18 10.41 -8.66
C GLY A 101 -2.93 9.87 -9.36
N TRP A 102 -2.21 10.67 -10.14
CA TRP A 102 -0.92 10.27 -10.73
C TRP A 102 0.18 10.09 -9.69
N ALA A 103 0.22 10.95 -8.67
CA ALA A 103 1.16 10.81 -7.56
C ALA A 103 0.84 9.55 -6.74
N VAL A 104 -0.44 9.25 -6.53
CA VAL A 104 -0.90 8.01 -5.87
C VAL A 104 -0.51 6.78 -6.69
N ALA A 105 -0.73 6.79 -8.01
CA ALA A 105 -0.33 5.72 -8.91
C ALA A 105 1.19 5.50 -8.89
N ALA A 106 1.98 6.57 -8.98
CA ALA A 106 3.44 6.51 -8.92
C ALA A 106 3.94 5.94 -7.59
N LEU A 107 3.29 6.29 -6.47
CA LEU A 107 3.64 5.79 -5.14
C LEU A 107 3.39 4.29 -5.02
N TYR A 108 2.20 3.81 -5.43
CA TYR A 108 1.90 2.37 -5.44
C TYR A 108 2.82 1.62 -6.39
N LEU A 109 3.10 2.17 -7.57
CA LEU A 109 4.04 1.57 -8.52
C LEU A 109 5.46 1.48 -7.94
N ALA A 110 5.92 2.52 -7.26
CA ALA A 110 7.24 2.51 -6.62
C ALA A 110 7.35 1.42 -5.55
N PHE A 111 6.33 1.25 -4.70
CA PHE A 111 6.31 0.15 -3.73
C PHE A 111 6.20 -1.21 -4.43
N CYS A 112 5.34 -1.36 -5.43
CA CYS A 112 5.25 -2.56 -6.25
C CYS A 112 6.64 -2.97 -6.78
N LEU A 113 7.35 -2.07 -7.46
CA LEU A 113 8.68 -2.34 -7.97
C LEU A 113 9.70 -2.65 -6.86
N ALA A 114 9.66 -1.95 -5.73
CA ALA A 114 10.56 -2.18 -4.60
C ALA A 114 10.37 -3.57 -3.96
N PHE A 115 9.13 -4.01 -3.79
CA PHE A 115 8.81 -5.34 -3.26
C PHE A 115 9.07 -6.43 -4.30
N GLY A 116 8.73 -6.20 -5.58
CA GLY A 116 9.06 -7.09 -6.69
C GLY A 116 10.56 -7.34 -6.82
N TYR A 117 11.37 -6.28 -6.73
CA TYR A 117 12.83 -6.38 -6.72
C TYR A 117 13.36 -7.12 -5.49
N SER A 118 12.74 -6.90 -4.32
CA SER A 118 13.12 -7.59 -3.09
C SER A 118 12.85 -9.10 -3.19
N LEU A 119 11.77 -9.52 -3.84
CA LEU A 119 11.46 -10.94 -4.07
C LEU A 119 12.56 -11.67 -4.85
N LEU A 120 13.10 -11.03 -5.89
CA LEU A 120 14.21 -11.58 -6.69
C LEU A 120 15.51 -11.77 -5.88
N ARG A 121 15.62 -11.11 -4.72
CA ARG A 121 16.82 -11.10 -3.87
C ARG A 121 16.69 -11.88 -2.57
N ILE A 122 15.49 -12.35 -2.23
CA ILE A 122 15.36 -13.29 -1.12
C ILE A 122 15.82 -14.63 -1.70
N SER A 123 17.03 -15.08 -1.37
CA SER A 123 17.49 -16.43 -1.73
C SER A 123 16.89 -17.45 -0.78
N GLU A 124 16.40 -18.57 -1.29
CA GLU A 124 16.09 -19.74 -0.47
C GLU A 124 17.43 -20.38 -0.08
N PRO A 125 17.60 -20.88 1.17
CA PRO A 125 18.64 -21.87 1.40
C PRO A 125 18.32 -23.06 0.49
N VAL A 126 19.26 -23.43 -0.38
CA VAL A 126 19.16 -24.68 -1.14
C VAL A 126 19.09 -25.79 -0.10
N THR A 127 17.89 -26.32 0.13
CA THR A 127 17.72 -27.55 0.88
C THR A 127 18.11 -28.68 -0.07
N THR A 128 19.39 -29.06 -0.05
CA THR A 128 19.80 -30.32 -0.65
C THR A 128 19.11 -31.46 0.11
N PRO A 129 18.49 -32.43 -0.59
CA PRO A 129 17.88 -33.61 0.03
C PRO A 129 18.92 -34.49 0.75
#